data_AF-A0A2H6N960-F1
#
_entry.id   AF-A0A2H6N960-F1
#
_cell.length_a   1.000
_cell.length_b   1.000
_cell.length_c   1.000
_cell.angle_alpha   90.00
_cell.angle_beta   90.00
_cell.angle_gamma   90.00
#
_symmetry.space_group_name_H-M   'P 1'
#
loop_
_entity.id
_entity.type
_entity.pdbx_description
1 polymer ?
#
loop_
_entity_poly.entity_id
_entity_poly.type
_entity_poly.pdbx_seq_one_letter_code
_entity_poly.pdbx_strand_id
1 'polypeptide(L)'
;MFVPRSLKVKRNAVDEECCVAKKPKSSHNESASEKPTELRGSGSDIINAATVETDSLKSVEGHSVPQIFLDSTLALTESGSENNEDSCDTEEPIKSFSKTQRWPQSGEPVCVVCGRYGEYICDKTDEDVCSLECKAKHLLQLKGEKESLKPTKSEQAISQPIFPDAAYVYEENEFLTSLEDEQIESLKQQLGIAVEGQGVARPIVEFEHCGFPEILSSNLKKAGYEVPTPIQMQMIPVGLQGRDIVATADTGSGKTAAFLLPVIIKASGETDTLSALILTPTRELAIQIEKQAKELMIGLPNMRTVLLIGGLPLPPQLHRLKQNVKVIIATPGRLREILKQSSIQLHNIKIAVVDEIDTMLKMGFQQQVLEILENIPNDHQSILVSATMPLSIEQLASRLLQNPVKITVGEKNLPCSNIRQIILWIEEPSKKKKLFEILNDKKLFKPPVLVFVECKLGADLLSNAVNKITGLQTTSMHADKPQSERTAILQVCKHLGL
;
A
#
# COMPACT_ATOMS: atom_id res chain seq x y z
N MET A 1 5.92 21.69 20.70
CA MET A 1 5.64 21.83 19.25
C MET A 1 6.68 20.99 18.50
N PHE A 2 6.70 20.95 17.17
CA PHE A 2 7.75 20.30 16.37
C PHE A 2 8.22 21.38 15.39
N VAL A 3 9.47 21.80 15.47
CA VAL A 3 9.91 23.01 14.77
C VAL A 3 11.02 22.66 13.78
N PRO A 4 10.87 23.02 12.49
CA PRO A 4 11.96 22.97 11.52
C PRO A 4 13.18 23.74 12.04
N ARG A 5 14.38 23.18 11.86
CA ARG A 5 15.63 23.80 12.33
C ARG A 5 15.78 25.24 11.84
N SER A 6 15.42 25.49 10.58
CA SER A 6 15.45 26.81 9.93
C SER A 6 14.65 27.88 10.69
N LEU A 7 13.54 27.50 11.33
CA LEU A 7 12.66 28.41 12.06
C LEU A 7 13.13 28.65 13.50
N LYS A 8 13.75 27.67 14.15
CA LYS A 8 14.27 27.83 15.52
C LYS A 8 15.55 28.67 15.56
N VAL A 9 16.44 28.48 14.58
CA VAL A 9 17.67 29.30 14.45
C VAL A 9 17.33 30.77 14.18
N LYS A 10 16.30 31.05 13.35
CA LYS A 10 15.80 32.42 13.13
C LYS A 10 15.20 33.05 14.39
N ARG A 11 14.49 32.29 15.25
CA ARG A 11 13.97 32.82 16.53
C ARG A 11 15.09 33.21 17.50
N ASN A 12 16.10 32.35 17.65
CA ASN A 12 17.24 32.64 18.52
C ASN A 12 18.07 33.86 18.04
N ALA A 13 18.18 34.07 16.72
CA ALA A 13 18.89 35.23 16.16
C ALA A 13 18.11 36.56 16.30
N VAL A 14 16.78 36.51 16.41
CA VAL A 14 15.93 37.71 16.54
C VAL A 14 15.69 38.09 18.01
N ASP A 15 15.73 37.11 18.92
CA ASP A 15 15.53 37.35 20.36
C ASP A 15 16.77 37.97 21.06
N GLU A 16 17.95 38.02 20.42
CA GLU A 16 19.14 38.69 20.96
C GLU A 16 19.28 40.18 20.54
N GLU A 17 18.48 40.67 19.57
CA GLU A 17 18.55 42.06 19.07
C GLU A 17 17.18 42.77 19.10
N CYS A 18 16.62 43.07 20.28
CA CYS A 18 15.87 44.32 20.51
C CYS A 18 15.36 44.47 21.94
N CYS A 19 16.07 45.27 22.74
CA CYS A 19 15.52 45.89 23.94
C CYS A 19 15.91 47.37 23.98
N VAL A 20 15.31 48.24 23.14
CA VAL A 20 15.22 49.69 23.44
C VAL A 20 13.90 50.25 22.90
N ALA A 21 13.17 50.93 23.79
CA ALA A 21 11.83 51.49 23.61
C ALA A 21 11.73 52.70 22.67
N LYS A 22 10.54 52.92 22.08
CA LYS A 22 9.73 54.17 22.25
C LYS A 22 8.30 54.05 21.67
N LYS A 23 7.39 54.73 22.37
CA LYS A 23 5.92 54.74 22.31
C LYS A 23 5.32 55.64 21.18
N PRO A 24 3.98 55.65 20.97
CA PRO A 24 3.30 55.78 19.66
C PRO A 24 2.54 57.12 19.44
N LYS A 25 1.90 57.26 18.26
CA LYS A 25 0.70 58.10 17.95
C LYS A 25 0.18 57.73 16.54
N SER A 26 -1.01 57.12 16.38
CA SER A 26 -2.39 57.66 16.33
C SER A 26 -2.79 58.28 14.98
N SER A 27 -3.78 57.69 14.29
CA SER A 27 -5.07 58.33 13.90
C SER A 27 -5.86 57.53 12.83
N HIS A 28 -6.98 56.94 13.25
CA HIS A 28 -8.35 57.04 12.68
C HIS A 28 -8.57 57.57 11.24
N ASN A 29 -9.32 56.82 10.41
CA ASN A 29 -10.76 57.04 10.04
C ASN A 29 -11.15 56.21 8.79
N GLU A 30 -12.12 55.28 8.91
CA GLU A 30 -13.56 55.40 8.54
C GLU A 30 -13.85 55.32 7.02
N SER A 31 -14.43 54.20 6.56
CA SER A 31 -15.86 54.04 6.15
C SER A 31 -16.06 54.35 4.64
N ALA A 32 -17.00 53.82 3.84
CA ALA A 32 -18.09 52.86 3.97
C ALA A 32 -18.43 52.32 2.56
N SER A 33 -19.37 51.38 2.55
CA SER A 33 -20.05 50.63 1.46
C SER A 33 -20.55 51.40 0.23
N GLU A 34 -20.72 50.69 -0.91
CA GLU A 34 -22.02 50.40 -1.54
C GLU A 34 -21.92 49.44 -2.75
N LYS A 35 -22.91 48.54 -2.90
CA LYS A 35 -23.22 47.65 -4.04
C LYS A 35 -24.43 48.26 -4.82
N PRO A 36 -25.11 47.55 -5.76
CA PRO A 36 -24.74 47.05 -7.09
C PRO A 36 -25.75 47.53 -8.16
N THR A 37 -25.58 47.20 -9.45
CA THR A 37 -26.73 47.16 -10.38
C THR A 37 -26.51 46.19 -11.54
N GLU A 38 -27.49 45.29 -11.73
CA GLU A 38 -27.65 44.40 -12.88
C GLU A 38 -28.20 45.16 -14.10
N LEU A 39 -27.94 44.65 -15.32
CA LEU A 39 -28.93 44.65 -16.40
C LEU A 39 -28.64 43.59 -17.46
N ARG A 40 -29.71 42.89 -17.82
CA ARG A 40 -29.86 41.81 -18.81
C ARG A 40 -29.60 42.25 -20.25
N GLY A 41 -29.30 41.27 -21.10
CA GLY A 41 -29.46 41.39 -22.56
C GLY A 41 -29.24 40.06 -23.29
N SER A 42 -30.31 39.29 -23.44
CA SER A 42 -30.48 38.11 -24.29
C SER A 42 -30.46 38.44 -25.79
N GLY A 43 -30.06 37.49 -26.65
CA GLY A 43 -30.38 37.56 -28.08
C GLY A 43 -29.58 36.59 -28.93
N SER A 44 -30.30 35.70 -29.62
CA SER A 44 -29.81 34.52 -30.29
C SER A 44 -29.64 34.71 -31.82
N ASP A 45 -29.04 33.69 -32.44
CA ASP A 45 -29.45 33.09 -33.72
C ASP A 45 -28.86 33.52 -35.08
N ILE A 46 -28.39 32.48 -35.80
CA ILE A 46 -28.66 32.12 -37.21
C ILE A 46 -27.53 32.20 -38.27
N ILE A 47 -27.05 30.99 -38.66
CA ILE A 47 -26.92 30.36 -40.01
C ILE A 47 -25.99 30.98 -41.07
N ASN A 48 -24.97 30.22 -41.53
CA ASN A 48 -24.95 29.59 -42.87
C ASN A 48 -23.72 28.68 -43.15
N ALA A 49 -23.96 27.67 -43.98
CA ALA A 49 -23.06 26.60 -44.42
C ALA A 49 -22.53 26.81 -45.85
N ALA A 50 -21.51 26.01 -46.23
CA ALA A 50 -21.17 25.45 -47.58
C ALA A 50 -19.62 25.38 -47.75
N THR A 51 -19.00 24.20 -47.63
CA THR A 51 -18.56 23.26 -48.71
C THR A 51 -17.60 23.84 -49.76
N VAL A 52 -16.46 23.16 -49.99
CA VAL A 52 -16.11 22.46 -51.25
C VAL A 52 -14.59 22.15 -51.35
N GLU A 53 -14.31 20.92 -51.79
CA GLU A 53 -13.17 20.35 -52.55
C GLU A 53 -11.81 19.93 -51.95
N THR A 54 -11.63 18.62 -52.16
CA THR A 54 -10.47 17.76 -52.42
C THR A 54 -9.39 18.32 -53.36
N ASP A 55 -8.12 17.95 -53.13
CA ASP A 55 -7.34 17.30 -54.21
C ASP A 55 -6.14 16.48 -53.70
N SER A 56 -5.68 15.57 -54.56
CA SER A 56 -4.84 14.41 -54.27
C SER A 56 -3.40 14.55 -54.83
N LEU A 57 -2.52 13.67 -54.32
CA LEU A 57 -1.42 12.95 -55.03
C LEU A 57 0.00 13.55 -55.21
N LYS A 58 0.96 12.65 -54.91
CA LYS A 58 2.29 12.35 -55.52
C LYS A 58 3.60 12.90 -54.91
N SER A 59 4.27 11.99 -54.19
CA SER A 59 5.64 11.46 -54.40
C SER A 59 6.65 12.25 -55.24
N VAL A 60 7.88 12.43 -54.73
CA VAL A 60 9.18 12.14 -55.40
C VAL A 60 10.31 11.99 -54.34
N GLU A 61 11.17 10.99 -54.54
CA GLU A 61 12.41 10.68 -53.79
C GLU A 61 13.58 11.63 -54.13
N GLY A 62 14.64 11.64 -53.30
CA GLY A 62 16.00 11.84 -53.84
C GLY A 62 16.97 12.69 -53.01
N HIS A 63 17.90 11.98 -52.37
CA HIS A 63 19.33 12.30 -52.18
C HIS A 63 19.76 13.67 -51.61
N SER A 64 20.48 13.64 -50.48
CA SER A 64 21.95 13.59 -50.46
C SER A 64 22.52 13.87 -49.05
N VAL A 65 23.54 13.09 -48.70
CA VAL A 65 24.40 13.21 -47.52
C VAL A 65 25.52 14.20 -47.86
N PRO A 66 26.13 14.89 -46.89
CA PRO A 66 27.50 14.48 -46.55
C PRO A 66 27.74 14.34 -45.04
N GLN A 67 28.56 13.34 -44.71
CA GLN A 67 29.19 13.11 -43.43
C GLN A 67 30.24 14.18 -43.15
N ILE A 68 30.41 14.54 -41.87
CA ILE A 68 31.71 14.94 -41.32
C ILE A 68 31.91 14.18 -40.00
N PHE A 69 32.96 13.37 -39.99
CA PHE A 69 33.62 12.81 -38.80
C PHE A 69 34.43 13.91 -38.11
N LEU A 70 34.38 14.00 -36.78
CA LEU A 70 35.60 13.98 -35.94
C LEU A 70 35.26 13.74 -34.47
N ASP A 71 35.92 12.74 -33.90
CA ASP A 71 36.14 12.55 -32.46
C ASP A 71 36.74 13.79 -31.81
N SER A 72 36.40 14.05 -30.54
CA SER A 72 37.40 14.32 -29.48
C SER A 72 36.72 14.42 -28.11
N THR A 73 37.09 13.46 -27.27
CA THR A 73 37.02 13.47 -25.81
C THR A 73 37.75 14.70 -25.25
N LEU A 74 37.12 15.47 -24.35
CA LEU A 74 37.83 16.27 -23.33
C LEU A 74 36.88 16.57 -22.16
N ALA A 75 37.28 16.09 -21.00
CA ALA A 75 36.80 16.56 -19.71
C ALA A 75 37.48 17.90 -19.37
N LEU A 76 36.76 18.82 -18.72
CA LEU A 76 37.14 19.49 -17.46
C LEU A 76 36.20 20.69 -17.14
N THR A 77 35.77 20.70 -15.87
CA THR A 77 35.60 21.84 -14.94
C THR A 77 34.54 22.92 -15.16
N GLU A 78 33.63 22.94 -14.18
CA GLU A 78 33.06 24.07 -13.43
C GLU A 78 33.49 25.49 -13.83
N SER A 79 32.49 26.34 -14.07
CA SER A 79 32.45 27.71 -13.53
C SER A 79 31.00 28.16 -13.42
N GLY A 80 30.66 28.69 -12.24
CA GLY A 80 29.32 29.15 -11.89
C GLY A 80 28.94 30.46 -12.57
N SER A 81 27.64 30.70 -12.61
CA SER A 81 27.07 32.05 -12.55
C SER A 81 25.70 31.98 -11.89
N GLU A 82 25.60 32.74 -10.81
CA GLU A 82 24.40 33.00 -10.03
C GLU A 82 23.36 33.74 -10.88
N ASN A 83 22.08 33.43 -10.67
CA ASN A 83 20.98 34.38 -10.75
C ASN A 83 19.81 33.86 -9.89
N ASN A 84 19.60 34.53 -8.76
CA ASN A 84 18.34 34.61 -8.01
C ASN A 84 17.24 35.16 -8.95
N GLU A 85 15.95 34.86 -8.85
CA GLU A 85 15.07 34.96 -7.68
C GLU A 85 13.69 34.33 -7.99
N ASP A 86 12.89 34.11 -6.94
CA ASP A 86 11.48 33.65 -6.85
C ASP A 86 11.23 32.17 -6.48
N SER A 87 11.58 31.82 -5.24
CA SER A 87 11.06 30.64 -4.53
C SER A 87 9.77 30.97 -3.77
N CYS A 88 8.64 30.47 -4.27
CA CYS A 88 7.41 30.33 -3.50
C CYS A 88 7.66 29.29 -2.39
N ASP A 89 7.67 29.71 -1.12
CA ASP A 89 7.79 28.82 0.05
C ASP A 89 6.57 27.87 0.11
N THR A 90 6.66 26.73 -0.56
CA THR A 90 5.84 25.57 -0.26
C THR A 90 6.47 24.86 0.93
N GLU A 91 5.88 24.98 2.12
CA GLU A 91 6.29 24.20 3.28
C GLU A 91 6.22 22.70 2.93
N GLU A 92 7.38 22.04 2.84
CA GLU A 92 7.43 20.59 2.63
C GLU A 92 6.75 19.88 3.82
N PRO A 93 5.94 18.83 3.56
CA PRO A 93 5.23 18.12 4.61
C PRO A 93 6.19 17.50 5.62
N ILE A 94 5.82 17.56 6.91
CA ILE A 94 6.60 17.01 8.01
C ILE A 94 6.88 15.52 7.77
N LYS A 95 8.15 15.12 7.84
CA LYS A 95 8.58 13.73 7.65
C LYS A 95 8.07 12.84 8.79
N SER A 96 7.13 11.95 8.48
CA SER A 96 6.52 11.04 9.47
C SER A 96 7.49 9.94 9.94
N PHE A 97 8.28 9.37 9.02
CA PHE A 97 9.13 8.20 9.28
C PHE A 97 10.61 8.49 9.04
N SER A 98 11.46 7.93 9.89
CA SER A 98 12.91 8.09 9.82
C SER A 98 13.49 7.63 8.48
N LYS A 99 12.86 6.62 7.86
CA LYS A 99 13.27 6.04 6.57
C LYS A 99 13.24 6.99 5.38
N THR A 100 12.37 7.99 5.45
CA THR A 100 12.22 9.01 4.39
C THR A 100 13.31 10.08 4.46
N GLN A 101 14.19 10.03 5.47
CA GLN A 101 15.26 10.99 5.67
C GLN A 101 16.61 10.50 5.16
N ARG A 102 17.38 11.41 4.54
CA ARG A 102 18.75 11.18 4.05
C ARG A 102 19.78 11.02 5.18
N TRP A 103 20.98 10.56 4.83
CA TRP A 103 22.14 10.58 5.72
C TRP A 103 22.73 12.00 5.83
N PRO A 104 23.31 12.36 7.00
CA PRO A 104 23.97 13.64 7.20
C PRO A 104 25.33 13.69 6.47
N GLN A 105 25.69 14.86 5.96
CA GLN A 105 27.02 15.16 5.43
C GLN A 105 27.97 15.59 6.57
N SER A 106 29.26 15.71 6.28
CA SER A 106 30.26 16.10 7.29
C SER A 106 29.94 17.48 7.88
N GLY A 107 29.76 17.56 9.20
CA GLY A 107 29.39 18.79 9.91
C GLY A 107 27.89 19.06 10.04
N GLU A 108 27.03 18.19 9.48
CA GLU A 108 25.58 18.31 9.61
C GLU A 108 25.02 17.65 10.87
N PRO A 109 23.87 18.13 11.37
CA PRO A 109 23.19 17.54 12.51
C PRO A 109 22.71 16.11 12.29
N VAL A 110 22.80 15.32 13.34
CA VAL A 110 22.49 13.89 13.33
C VAL A 110 21.34 13.59 14.29
N CYS A 111 20.36 12.83 13.80
CA CYS A 111 19.24 12.36 14.60
C CYS A 111 19.72 11.46 15.74
N VAL A 112 19.41 11.84 16.97
CA VAL A 112 19.83 11.14 18.19
C VAL A 112 19.28 9.72 18.33
N VAL A 113 18.25 9.36 17.56
CA VAL A 113 17.64 8.00 17.61
C VAL A 113 18.16 7.07 16.54
N CYS A 114 18.38 7.56 15.31
CA CYS A 114 18.61 6.69 14.16
C CYS A 114 19.81 7.07 13.29
N GLY A 115 20.56 8.12 13.64
CA GLY A 115 21.78 8.51 12.91
C GLY A 115 21.59 9.19 11.55
N ARG A 116 20.34 9.49 11.15
CA ARG A 116 20.01 10.18 9.88
C ARG A 116 20.03 11.71 10.05
N TYR A 117 19.89 12.48 8.97
CA TYR A 117 19.91 13.95 9.04
C TYR A 117 18.86 14.53 10.02
N GLY A 118 19.32 15.32 10.98
CA GLY A 118 18.53 15.96 12.04
C GLY A 118 17.81 17.23 11.58
N GLU A 119 16.73 17.06 10.84
CA GLU A 119 15.94 18.14 10.23
C GLU A 119 15.17 19.01 11.23
N TYR A 120 14.72 18.39 12.33
CA TYR A 120 13.84 19.03 13.30
C TYR A 120 14.49 19.02 14.67
N ILE A 121 14.19 20.05 15.46
CA ILE A 121 14.62 20.12 16.85
C ILE A 121 13.43 19.73 17.73
N CYS A 122 13.66 18.82 18.67
CA CYS A 122 12.68 18.46 19.66
C CYS A 122 12.56 19.57 20.72
N ASP A 123 11.47 20.32 20.73
CA ASP A 123 11.28 21.44 21.68
C ASP A 123 11.46 21.11 23.17
N LYS A 124 11.26 19.86 23.56
CA LYS A 124 11.36 19.43 24.97
C LYS A 124 12.78 19.09 25.39
N THR A 125 13.64 18.71 24.44
CA THR A 125 14.98 18.16 24.72
C THR A 125 16.09 18.97 24.07
N ASP A 126 15.74 19.86 23.14
CA ASP A 126 16.63 20.60 22.26
C ASP A 126 17.52 19.73 21.36
N GLU A 127 17.19 18.44 21.25
CA GLU A 127 17.93 17.47 20.47
C GLU A 127 17.41 17.32 19.04
N ASP A 128 18.34 16.98 18.15
CA ASP A 128 18.08 16.81 16.73
C ASP A 128 17.39 15.48 16.42
N VAL A 129 16.27 15.53 15.68
CA VAL A 129 15.48 14.36 15.27
C VAL A 129 15.08 14.44 13.80
N CYS A 130 15.06 13.30 13.12
CA CYS A 130 14.80 13.25 11.68
C CYS A 130 13.32 13.18 11.27
N SER A 131 12.44 12.78 12.19
CA SER A 131 11.02 12.47 11.90
C SER A 131 10.16 12.46 13.16
N LEU A 132 8.85 12.44 12.99
CA LEU A 132 7.88 12.29 14.10
C LEU A 132 8.08 10.95 14.85
N GLU A 133 8.36 9.87 14.13
CA GLU A 133 8.70 8.56 14.71
C GLU A 133 9.91 8.63 15.65
N CYS A 134 11.02 9.23 15.19
CA CYS A 134 12.23 9.37 16.01
C CYS A 134 12.01 10.33 17.18
N LYS A 135 11.20 11.37 17.03
CA LYS A 135 10.84 12.25 18.14
C LYS A 135 10.10 11.48 19.23
N ALA A 136 9.13 10.64 18.85
CA ALA A 136 8.37 9.82 19.79
C ALA A 136 9.31 8.86 20.55
N LYS A 137 10.18 8.14 19.82
CA LYS A 137 11.19 7.24 20.42
C LYS A 137 12.14 7.96 21.37
N HIS A 138 12.66 9.14 21.01
CA HIS A 138 13.58 9.92 21.85
C HIS A 138 12.94 10.39 23.16
N LEU A 139 11.71 10.90 23.10
CA LEU A 139 10.99 11.36 24.28
C LEU A 139 10.63 10.21 25.24
N LEU A 140 10.52 8.99 24.73
CA LEU A 140 10.29 7.78 25.53
C LEU A 140 11.57 7.29 26.22
N GLN A 141 12.72 7.33 25.53
CA GLN A 141 14.03 6.98 26.13
C GLN A 141 14.35 7.85 27.35
N LEU A 142 14.09 9.16 27.26
CA LEU A 142 14.31 10.09 28.38
C LEU A 142 13.33 9.94 29.55
N LYS A 143 12.16 9.34 29.30
CA LYS A 143 11.24 8.95 30.38
C LYS A 143 11.70 7.65 31.05
N GLY A 144 12.22 6.68 30.30
CA GLY A 144 12.76 5.43 30.82
C GLY A 144 14.07 5.58 31.61
N GLU A 145 14.93 6.55 31.24
CA GLU A 145 16.17 6.84 31.97
C GLU A 145 15.94 7.50 33.34
N LYS A 146 14.80 8.17 33.55
CA LYS A 146 14.44 8.73 34.87
C LYS A 146 13.99 7.66 35.88
N GLU A 147 13.67 6.45 35.42
CA GLU A 147 13.21 5.35 36.28
C GLU A 147 14.23 4.22 36.48
N SER A 148 15.41 4.30 35.83
CA SER A 148 16.41 3.22 35.81
C SER A 148 17.76 3.62 36.43
N LEU A 149 17.76 3.97 37.73
CA LEU A 149 18.95 3.89 38.57
C LEU A 149 18.81 2.73 39.57
N LYS A 150 19.15 1.52 39.13
CA LYS A 150 19.73 0.42 39.94
C LYS A 150 20.24 -0.70 39.02
N PRO A 151 21.52 -1.09 39.08
CA PRO A 151 22.09 -2.05 38.15
C PRO A 151 22.18 -3.46 38.76
N THR A 152 21.91 -4.49 37.97
CA THR A 152 22.58 -5.78 38.18
C THR A 152 22.78 -6.52 36.85
N LYS A 153 24.05 -6.88 36.61
CA LYS A 153 24.54 -7.75 35.54
C LYS A 153 24.26 -9.23 35.89
N SER A 154 24.06 -10.07 34.87
CA SER A 154 24.82 -11.32 34.71
C SER A 154 24.47 -12.04 33.40
N GLU A 155 25.45 -12.80 32.91
CA GLU A 155 25.63 -13.34 31.58
C GLU A 155 24.80 -14.60 31.24
N GLN A 156 24.59 -14.75 29.92
CA GLN A 156 24.61 -15.97 29.10
C GLN A 156 24.34 -17.34 29.75
N ALA A 157 23.29 -18.00 29.25
CA ALA A 157 23.30 -19.45 29.06
C ALA A 157 22.55 -19.80 27.76
N ILE A 158 23.29 -20.36 26.80
CA ILE A 158 22.75 -20.98 25.60
C ILE A 158 22.08 -22.29 26.05
N SER A 159 20.76 -22.34 26.03
CA SER A 159 19.98 -23.58 26.20
C SER A 159 19.08 -23.79 24.99
N GLN A 160 19.09 -25.02 24.50
CA GLN A 160 18.37 -25.56 23.35
C GLN A 160 16.89 -25.13 23.30
N PRO A 161 16.27 -24.99 22.12
CA PRO A 161 14.86 -24.65 22.03
C PRO A 161 14.01 -25.83 22.51
N ILE A 162 13.60 -25.74 23.77
CA ILE A 162 12.47 -26.47 24.32
C ILE A 162 11.25 -25.83 23.67
N PHE A 163 10.60 -26.52 22.74
CA PHE A 163 9.26 -26.16 22.28
C PHE A 163 8.27 -26.60 23.37
N PRO A 164 7.62 -25.69 24.12
CA PRO A 164 6.48 -26.09 24.92
C PRO A 164 5.28 -26.20 23.97
N ASP A 165 4.51 -27.26 24.12
CA ASP A 165 3.18 -27.54 23.54
C ASP A 165 2.09 -26.46 23.84
N ALA A 166 2.48 -25.24 24.21
CA ALA A 166 1.56 -24.16 24.51
C ALA A 166 0.99 -23.59 23.20
N ALA A 167 -0.30 -23.83 22.95
CA ALA A 167 -1.04 -23.16 21.91
C ALA A 167 -0.84 -21.64 22.04
N TYR A 168 -0.45 -20.98 20.95
CA TYR A 168 -0.26 -19.53 20.95
C TYR A 168 -1.58 -18.84 21.33
N VAL A 169 -1.52 -17.95 22.31
CA VAL A 169 -2.60 -17.06 22.72
C VAL A 169 -2.09 -15.64 22.62
N TYR A 170 -2.85 -14.78 21.94
CA TYR A 170 -2.50 -13.37 21.89
C TYR A 170 -2.88 -12.68 23.20
N GLU A 171 -1.87 -12.09 23.83
CA GLU A 171 -2.03 -11.22 24.99
C GLU A 171 -1.58 -9.81 24.60
N GLU A 172 -2.35 -8.79 25.01
CA GLU A 172 -1.96 -7.42 24.75
C GLU A 172 -0.67 -7.10 25.50
N ASN A 173 0.31 -6.54 24.80
CA ASN A 173 1.59 -6.17 25.39
C ASN A 173 1.41 -5.14 26.54
N GLU A 174 2.23 -5.24 27.59
CA GLU A 174 2.19 -4.34 28.75
C GLU A 174 2.30 -2.87 28.34
N PHE A 175 3.13 -2.55 27.34
CA PHE A 175 3.25 -1.21 26.79
C PHE A 175 1.91 -0.72 26.22
N LEU A 176 1.23 -1.53 25.42
CA LEU A 176 -0.05 -1.16 24.83
C LEU A 176 -1.13 -0.98 25.89
N THR A 177 -1.12 -1.81 26.94
CA THR A 177 -2.06 -1.74 28.06
C THR A 177 -1.84 -0.49 28.91
N SER A 178 -0.59 -0.01 29.01
CA SER A 178 -0.24 1.20 29.77
C SER A 178 -0.68 2.52 29.12
N LEU A 179 -1.02 2.50 27.82
CA LEU A 179 -1.44 3.70 27.10
C LEU A 179 -2.83 4.18 27.54
N GLU A 180 -3.01 5.49 27.60
CA GLU A 180 -4.31 6.11 27.84
C GLU A 180 -5.19 6.04 26.59
N ASP A 181 -6.50 5.94 26.75
CA ASP A 181 -7.43 5.83 25.62
C ASP A 181 -7.36 7.06 24.68
N GLU A 182 -7.09 8.25 25.21
CA GLU A 182 -6.85 9.47 24.43
C GLU A 182 -5.63 9.35 23.51
N GLN A 183 -4.57 8.68 23.97
CA GLN A 183 -3.34 8.46 23.19
C GLN A 183 -3.61 7.47 22.05
N ILE A 184 -4.38 6.41 22.32
CA ILE A 184 -4.78 5.44 21.31
C ILE A 184 -5.67 6.10 20.24
N GLU A 185 -6.62 6.94 20.66
CA GLU A 185 -7.49 7.63 19.72
C GLU A 185 -6.72 8.66 18.88
N SER A 186 -5.80 9.40 19.49
CA SER A 186 -4.90 10.29 18.75
C SER A 186 -4.03 9.54 17.75
N LEU A 187 -3.52 8.35 18.10
CA LEU A 187 -2.73 7.51 17.20
C LEU A 187 -3.57 7.05 16.01
N LYS A 188 -4.78 6.55 16.26
CA LYS A 188 -5.72 6.13 15.23
C LYS A 188 -6.06 7.27 14.27
N GLN A 189 -6.37 8.45 14.82
CA GLN A 189 -6.67 9.63 14.02
C GLN A 189 -5.50 10.04 13.12
N GLN A 190 -4.27 10.07 13.65
CA GLN A 190 -3.07 10.43 12.87
C GLN A 190 -2.77 9.43 11.74
N LEU A 191 -3.09 8.16 11.95
CA LEU A 191 -2.85 7.09 10.98
C LEU A 191 -4.05 6.83 10.07
N GLY A 192 -5.13 7.60 10.21
CA GLY A 192 -6.36 7.43 9.44
C GLY A 192 -7.07 6.10 9.69
N ILE A 193 -6.92 5.53 10.89
CA ILE A 193 -7.54 4.27 11.30
C ILE A 193 -8.89 4.59 11.96
N ALA A 194 -9.99 4.14 11.35
CA ALA A 194 -11.32 4.16 11.93
C ALA A 194 -11.76 2.73 12.26
N VAL A 195 -12.28 2.52 13.47
CA VAL A 195 -12.69 1.19 13.94
C VAL A 195 -14.10 1.22 14.51
N GLU A 196 -14.94 0.30 14.07
CA GLU A 196 -16.29 0.08 14.60
C GLU A 196 -16.37 -1.34 15.19
N GLY A 197 -16.81 -1.47 16.43
CA GLY A 197 -16.96 -2.75 17.13
C GLY A 197 -16.83 -2.60 18.65
N GLN A 198 -17.24 -3.63 19.39
CA GLN A 198 -17.09 -3.68 20.85
C GLN A 198 -15.85 -4.50 21.23
N GLY A 199 -15.15 -4.08 22.30
CA GLY A 199 -14.00 -4.80 22.85
C GLY A 199 -12.90 -5.04 21.82
N VAL A 200 -12.53 -3.99 21.08
CA VAL A 200 -11.54 -4.07 20.00
C VAL A 200 -10.14 -3.96 20.60
N ALA A 201 -9.25 -4.88 20.21
CA ALA A 201 -7.83 -4.82 20.57
C ALA A 201 -7.18 -3.48 20.21
N ARG A 202 -6.24 -3.03 21.05
CA ARG A 202 -5.44 -1.83 20.78
C ARG A 202 -4.52 -2.06 19.57
N PRO A 203 -4.28 -1.04 18.72
CA PRO A 203 -3.39 -1.18 17.58
C PRO A 203 -1.95 -1.41 18.04
N ILE A 204 -1.27 -2.40 17.45
CA ILE A 204 0.17 -2.61 17.67
C ILE A 204 0.97 -1.48 17.00
N VAL A 205 2.15 -1.16 17.52
CA VAL A 205 3.09 -0.23 16.85
C VAL A 205 4.34 -0.93 16.31
N GLU A 206 4.66 -2.11 16.84
CA GLU A 206 5.75 -2.98 16.40
C GLU A 206 5.24 -4.42 16.29
N PHE A 207 5.82 -5.24 15.40
CA PHE A 207 5.41 -6.65 15.24
C PHE A 207 5.71 -7.49 16.48
N GLU A 208 6.73 -7.09 17.25
CA GLU A 208 7.13 -7.66 18.52
C GLU A 208 6.00 -7.63 19.56
N HIS A 209 5.06 -6.69 19.46
CA HIS A 209 3.91 -6.61 20.36
C HIS A 209 2.93 -7.77 20.21
N CYS A 210 3.03 -8.54 19.13
CA CYS A 210 2.25 -9.75 18.94
C CYS A 210 2.86 -10.97 19.64
N GLY A 211 4.12 -10.94 20.08
CA GLY A 211 4.76 -12.10 20.69
C GLY A 211 4.82 -13.34 19.78
N PHE A 212 4.97 -13.15 18.46
CA PHE A 212 4.99 -14.26 17.51
C PHE A 212 6.13 -15.26 17.79
N PRO A 213 5.96 -16.55 17.42
CA PRO A 213 7.06 -17.52 17.47
C PRO A 213 8.32 -17.01 16.76
N GLU A 214 9.50 -17.28 17.33
CA GLU A 214 10.78 -16.74 16.84
C GLU A 214 11.01 -16.98 15.35
N ILE A 215 10.61 -18.15 14.85
CA ILE A 215 10.70 -18.51 13.43
C ILE A 215 9.90 -17.54 12.56
N LEU A 216 8.64 -17.26 12.95
CA LEU A 216 7.77 -16.34 12.21
C LEU A 216 8.29 -14.89 12.30
N SER A 217 8.75 -14.46 13.47
CA SER A 217 9.39 -13.15 13.67
C SER A 217 10.64 -12.98 12.80
N SER A 218 11.49 -14.00 12.70
CA SER A 218 12.64 -14.02 11.79
C SER A 218 12.21 -13.92 10.33
N ASN A 219 11.17 -14.66 9.93
CA ASN A 219 10.68 -14.65 8.55
C ASN A 219 10.09 -13.30 8.16
N LEU A 220 9.37 -12.63 9.07
CA LEU A 220 8.89 -11.26 8.87
C LEU A 220 10.05 -10.30 8.58
N LYS A 221 11.10 -10.32 9.42
CA LYS A 221 12.28 -9.48 9.23
C LYS A 221 13.01 -9.78 7.92
N LYS A 222 13.19 -11.06 7.57
CA LYS A 222 13.81 -11.49 6.30
C LYS A 222 13.00 -11.08 5.07
N ALA A 223 11.67 -11.08 5.17
CA ALA A 223 10.79 -10.63 4.10
C ALA A 223 10.66 -9.10 4.01
N GLY A 224 11.35 -8.35 4.88
CA GLY A 224 11.40 -6.88 4.87
C GLY A 224 10.27 -6.20 5.64
N TYR A 225 9.50 -6.93 6.45
CA TYR A 225 8.48 -6.36 7.33
C TYR A 225 9.13 -5.82 8.59
N GLU A 226 9.55 -4.56 8.55
CA GLU A 226 10.21 -3.90 9.69
C GLU A 226 9.23 -3.21 10.64
N VAL A 227 8.21 -2.52 10.10
CA VAL A 227 7.21 -1.78 10.88
C VAL A 227 5.82 -2.07 10.29
N PRO A 228 4.80 -2.33 11.13
CA PRO A 228 3.45 -2.59 10.63
C PRO A 228 2.86 -1.35 9.96
N THR A 229 2.18 -1.54 8.83
CA THR A 229 1.38 -0.49 8.19
C THR A 229 0.10 -0.21 8.99
N PRO A 230 -0.58 0.94 8.82
CA PRO A 230 -1.77 1.27 9.64
C PRO A 230 -2.87 0.19 9.64
N ILE A 231 -3.10 -0.48 8.50
CA ILE A 231 -4.06 -1.59 8.45
C ILE A 231 -3.54 -2.81 9.22
N GLN A 232 -2.24 -3.12 9.15
CA GLN A 232 -1.62 -4.20 9.91
C GLN A 232 -1.67 -3.93 11.42
N MET A 233 -1.40 -2.69 11.83
CA MET A 233 -1.41 -2.24 13.23
C MET A 233 -2.73 -2.60 13.93
N GLN A 234 -3.86 -2.39 13.26
CA GLN A 234 -5.17 -2.65 13.85
C GLN A 234 -5.71 -4.06 13.54
N MET A 235 -5.49 -4.57 12.33
CA MET A 235 -6.10 -5.82 11.86
C MET A 235 -5.43 -7.08 12.44
N ILE A 236 -4.11 -7.06 12.63
CA ILE A 236 -3.38 -8.20 13.18
C ILE A 236 -3.86 -8.57 14.59
N PRO A 237 -3.88 -7.65 15.59
CA PRO A 237 -4.28 -8.02 16.95
C PRO A 237 -5.74 -8.47 17.02
N VAL A 238 -6.65 -7.84 16.27
CA VAL A 238 -8.05 -8.27 16.17
C VAL A 238 -8.17 -9.67 15.55
N GLY A 239 -7.35 -9.95 14.53
CA GLY A 239 -7.31 -11.25 13.86
C GLY A 239 -6.79 -12.35 14.80
N LEU A 240 -5.77 -12.05 15.59
CA LEU A 240 -5.19 -13.00 16.55
C LEU A 240 -6.13 -13.32 17.72
N GLN A 241 -7.03 -12.40 18.09
CA GLN A 241 -8.11 -12.64 19.06
C GLN A 241 -9.24 -13.54 18.50
N GLY A 242 -9.20 -13.91 17.21
CA GLY A 242 -10.21 -14.76 16.60
C GLY A 242 -11.52 -14.04 16.25
N ARG A 243 -11.54 -12.70 16.25
CA ARG A 243 -12.73 -11.91 15.90
C ARG A 243 -12.93 -11.87 14.38
N ASP A 244 -14.19 -11.87 13.96
CA ASP A 244 -14.54 -11.60 12.56
C ASP A 244 -14.18 -10.16 12.17
N ILE A 245 -13.70 -9.97 10.94
CA ILE A 245 -13.17 -8.69 10.47
C ILE A 245 -13.80 -8.31 9.13
N VAL A 246 -14.17 -7.03 9.00
CA VAL A 246 -14.33 -6.36 7.71
C VAL A 246 -13.26 -5.29 7.59
N ALA A 247 -12.30 -5.45 6.69
CA ALA A 247 -11.19 -4.54 6.51
C ALA A 247 -11.29 -3.80 5.16
N THR A 248 -11.25 -2.46 5.22
CA THR A 248 -11.18 -1.58 4.04
C THR A 248 -9.89 -0.77 4.10
N ALA A 249 -9.04 -0.93 3.09
CA ALA A 249 -7.85 -0.09 2.93
C ALA A 249 -7.36 -0.11 1.48
N ASP A 250 -6.58 0.89 1.08
CA ASP A 250 -6.08 1.02 -0.30
C ASP A 250 -5.23 -0.17 -0.76
N THR A 251 -5.12 -0.34 -2.08
CA THR A 251 -4.15 -1.26 -2.68
C THR A 251 -2.72 -0.87 -2.28
N GLY A 252 -1.89 -1.85 -1.94
CA GLY A 252 -0.52 -1.59 -1.47
C GLY A 252 -0.41 -1.21 0.02
N SER A 253 -1.52 -1.06 0.74
CA SER A 253 -1.50 -0.77 2.20
C SER A 253 -0.99 -1.92 3.08
N GLY A 254 -0.69 -3.10 2.52
CA GLY A 254 -0.17 -4.24 3.26
C GLY A 254 -1.23 -5.20 3.84
N LYS A 255 -2.47 -5.17 3.32
CA LYS A 255 -3.59 -6.04 3.75
C LYS A 255 -3.25 -7.53 3.74
N THR A 256 -2.46 -7.99 2.75
CA THR A 256 -2.12 -9.41 2.61
C THR A 256 -1.39 -9.96 3.82
N ALA A 257 -0.35 -9.28 4.30
CA ALA A 257 0.34 -9.69 5.52
C ALA A 257 -0.56 -9.57 6.77
N ALA A 258 -1.47 -8.57 6.78
CA ALA A 258 -2.38 -8.33 7.89
C ALA A 258 -3.34 -9.52 8.15
N PHE A 259 -3.85 -10.19 7.12
CA PHE A 259 -4.63 -11.43 7.29
C PHE A 259 -3.77 -12.70 7.32
N LEU A 260 -2.62 -12.73 6.61
CA LEU A 260 -1.78 -13.93 6.59
C LEU A 260 -1.21 -14.27 7.95
N LEU A 261 -0.85 -13.27 8.77
CA LEU A 261 -0.27 -13.52 10.09
C LEU A 261 -1.24 -14.24 11.04
N PRO A 262 -2.49 -13.76 11.26
CA PRO A 262 -3.51 -14.53 11.98
C PRO A 262 -3.76 -15.92 11.38
N VAL A 263 -3.81 -16.05 10.04
CA VAL A 263 -3.99 -17.34 9.35
C VAL A 263 -2.86 -18.31 9.68
N ILE A 264 -1.61 -17.86 9.62
CA ILE A 264 -0.42 -18.69 9.90
C ILE A 264 -0.43 -19.16 11.35
N ILE A 265 -0.69 -18.26 12.29
CA ILE A 265 -0.74 -18.57 13.72
C ILE A 265 -1.84 -19.59 14.01
N LYS A 266 -3.07 -19.34 13.53
CA LYS A 266 -4.20 -20.26 13.72
C LYS A 266 -3.90 -21.63 13.13
N ALA A 267 -3.37 -21.67 11.91
CA ALA A 267 -3.02 -22.93 11.25
C ALA A 267 -1.85 -23.67 11.92
N SER A 268 -0.89 -22.95 12.50
CA SER A 268 0.23 -23.55 13.22
C SER A 268 -0.20 -24.25 14.51
N GLY A 269 -1.23 -23.74 15.19
CA GLY A 269 -1.76 -24.33 16.43
C GLY A 269 -2.60 -25.61 16.23
N GLU A 270 -3.09 -25.87 15.02
CA GLU A 270 -3.92 -27.05 14.73
C GLU A 270 -3.06 -28.28 14.37
N THR A 271 -3.51 -29.47 14.78
CA THR A 271 -2.83 -30.74 14.48
C THR A 271 -3.22 -31.24 13.08
N ASP A 272 -2.21 -31.36 12.19
CA ASP A 272 -2.19 -31.98 10.84
C ASP A 272 -3.44 -31.91 9.94
N THR A 273 -4.34 -30.97 10.20
CA THR A 273 -5.61 -30.80 9.49
C THR A 273 -5.63 -29.50 8.71
N LEU A 274 -6.41 -29.53 7.64
CA LEU A 274 -6.75 -28.35 6.87
C LEU A 274 -7.50 -27.36 7.77
N SER A 275 -6.91 -26.18 8.01
CA SER A 275 -7.38 -25.23 9.02
C SER A 275 -7.68 -23.84 8.48
N ALA A 276 -7.15 -23.47 7.30
CA ALA A 276 -7.37 -22.15 6.71
C ALA A 276 -7.74 -22.17 5.23
N LEU A 277 -8.65 -21.27 4.86
CA LEU A 277 -9.07 -21.02 3.48
C LEU A 277 -8.88 -19.52 3.15
N ILE A 278 -8.25 -19.23 2.01
CA ILE A 278 -8.14 -17.89 1.44
C ILE A 278 -8.74 -17.92 0.03
N LEU A 279 -9.79 -17.13 -0.18
CA LEU A 279 -10.42 -16.90 -1.48
C LEU A 279 -9.96 -15.56 -2.04
N THR A 280 -9.64 -15.54 -3.33
CA THR A 280 -9.22 -14.33 -4.04
C THR A 280 -9.75 -14.34 -5.49
N PRO A 281 -10.08 -13.18 -6.12
CA PRO A 281 -10.78 -13.14 -7.41
C PRO A 281 -9.94 -13.64 -8.58
N THR A 282 -8.62 -13.43 -8.57
CA THR A 282 -7.76 -13.70 -9.72
C THR A 282 -6.73 -14.78 -9.41
N ARG A 283 -6.31 -15.48 -10.46
CA ARG A 283 -5.30 -16.54 -10.36
C ARG A 283 -3.94 -15.96 -9.98
N GLU A 284 -3.66 -14.78 -10.50
CA GLU A 284 -2.43 -14.03 -10.31
C GLU A 284 -2.28 -13.61 -8.85
N LEU A 285 -3.35 -13.05 -8.27
CA LEU A 285 -3.38 -12.67 -6.86
C LEU A 285 -3.26 -13.90 -5.96
N ALA A 286 -3.90 -15.02 -6.30
CA ALA A 286 -3.74 -16.29 -5.57
C ALA A 286 -2.29 -16.77 -5.55
N ILE A 287 -1.59 -16.73 -6.68
CA ILE A 287 -0.16 -17.09 -6.77
C ILE A 287 0.68 -16.16 -5.89
N GLN A 288 0.39 -14.85 -5.90
CA GLN A 288 1.10 -13.87 -5.08
C GLN A 288 0.90 -14.13 -3.58
N ILE A 289 -0.34 -14.35 -3.14
CA ILE A 289 -0.66 -14.68 -1.75
C ILE A 289 0.03 -15.97 -1.33
N GLU A 290 0.02 -17.02 -2.18
CA GLU A 290 0.70 -18.29 -1.85
C GLU A 290 2.20 -18.11 -1.71
N LYS A 291 2.83 -17.29 -2.56
CA LYS A 291 4.25 -16.97 -2.44
C LYS A 291 4.56 -16.29 -1.11
N GLN A 292 3.80 -15.24 -0.74
CA GLN A 292 4.01 -14.55 0.54
C GLN A 292 3.75 -15.46 1.74
N ALA A 293 2.70 -16.29 1.67
CA ALA A 293 2.41 -17.29 2.70
C ALA A 293 3.60 -18.25 2.88
N LYS A 294 4.15 -18.80 1.78
CA LYS A 294 5.32 -19.68 1.81
C LYS A 294 6.54 -19.00 2.42
N GLU A 295 6.81 -17.73 2.07
CA GLU A 295 7.92 -16.94 2.62
C GLU A 295 7.80 -16.74 4.13
N LEU A 296 6.60 -16.47 4.64
CA LEU A 296 6.34 -16.30 6.07
C LEU A 296 6.31 -17.64 6.84
N MET A 297 5.97 -18.74 6.18
CA MET A 297 5.87 -20.08 6.78
C MET A 297 7.18 -20.87 6.82
N ILE A 298 8.28 -20.36 6.25
CA ILE A 298 9.55 -21.10 6.16
C ILE A 298 10.01 -21.57 7.55
N GLY A 299 10.25 -22.88 7.69
CA GLY A 299 10.75 -23.47 8.94
C GLY A 299 9.69 -23.70 10.02
N LEU A 300 8.43 -23.27 9.81
CA LEU A 300 7.34 -23.62 10.72
C LEU A 300 6.96 -25.11 10.54
N PRO A 301 6.70 -25.84 11.64
CA PRO A 301 6.40 -27.26 11.59
C PRO A 301 5.07 -27.53 10.88
N ASN A 302 5.06 -28.54 10.00
CA ASN A 302 3.88 -29.04 9.29
C ASN A 302 3.06 -27.98 8.53
N MET A 303 3.67 -26.84 8.18
CA MET A 303 3.01 -25.80 7.39
C MET A 303 3.14 -26.08 5.89
N ARG A 304 2.03 -26.36 5.24
CA ARG A 304 1.94 -26.55 3.78
C ARG A 304 0.75 -25.81 3.21
N THR A 305 0.95 -25.25 2.02
CA THR A 305 -0.10 -24.62 1.22
C THR A 305 -0.46 -25.47 0.00
N VAL A 306 -1.66 -25.23 -0.52
CA VAL A 306 -2.07 -25.63 -1.87
C VAL A 306 -2.69 -24.44 -2.59
N LEU A 307 -2.36 -24.32 -3.87
CA LEU A 307 -2.92 -23.34 -4.78
C LEU A 307 -3.97 -24.00 -5.69
N LEU A 308 -5.22 -23.57 -5.58
CA LEU A 308 -6.35 -24.08 -6.37
C LEU A 308 -6.86 -23.01 -7.34
N ILE A 309 -6.29 -23.00 -8.55
CA ILE A 309 -6.61 -22.03 -9.59
C ILE A 309 -6.94 -22.68 -10.93
N GLY A 310 -7.86 -22.05 -11.67
CA GLY A 310 -8.20 -22.46 -13.03
C GLY A 310 -7.04 -22.29 -14.01
N GLY A 311 -7.13 -22.92 -15.19
CA GLY A 311 -6.12 -22.79 -16.26
C GLY A 311 -4.82 -23.58 -16.03
N LEU A 312 -4.63 -24.15 -14.84
CA LEU A 312 -3.61 -25.16 -14.57
C LEU A 312 -4.24 -26.56 -14.53
N PRO A 313 -3.47 -27.62 -14.88
CA PRO A 313 -3.93 -29.00 -14.79
C PRO A 313 -4.45 -29.34 -13.38
N LEU A 314 -5.57 -30.06 -13.33
CA LEU A 314 -6.20 -30.47 -12.08
C LEU A 314 -5.42 -31.56 -11.29
N PRO A 315 -4.84 -32.61 -11.93
CA PRO A 315 -4.21 -33.70 -11.18
C PRO A 315 -3.09 -33.28 -10.20
N PRO A 316 -2.17 -32.35 -10.53
CA PRO A 316 -1.17 -31.86 -9.57
C PRO A 316 -1.78 -31.15 -8.36
N GLN A 317 -2.88 -30.42 -8.54
CA GLN A 317 -3.59 -29.73 -7.46
C GLN A 317 -4.24 -30.75 -6.51
N LEU A 318 -4.89 -31.78 -7.07
CA LEU A 318 -5.46 -32.89 -6.29
C LEU A 318 -4.39 -33.71 -5.57
N HIS A 319 -3.24 -33.95 -6.22
CA HIS A 319 -2.12 -34.63 -5.57
C HIS A 319 -1.59 -33.82 -4.39
N ARG A 320 -1.45 -32.50 -4.55
CA ARG A 320 -1.01 -31.60 -3.47
C ARG A 320 -1.97 -31.61 -2.27
N LEU A 321 -3.28 -31.67 -2.52
CA LEU A 321 -4.29 -31.78 -1.45
C LEU A 321 -4.10 -33.01 -0.56
N LYS A 322 -3.54 -34.11 -1.08
CA LYS A 322 -3.26 -35.33 -0.31
C LYS A 322 -2.01 -35.23 0.59
N GLN A 323 -1.27 -34.12 0.56
CA GLN A 323 0.01 -33.97 1.25
C GLN A 323 -0.10 -33.26 2.62
N ASN A 324 -1.20 -33.48 3.38
CA ASN A 324 -1.49 -32.83 4.67
C ASN A 324 -1.29 -31.31 4.60
N VAL A 325 -2.13 -30.66 3.81
CA VAL A 325 -2.11 -29.21 3.60
C VAL A 325 -2.90 -28.52 4.70
N LYS A 326 -2.35 -27.44 5.25
CA LYS A 326 -3.01 -26.64 6.29
C LYS A 326 -3.75 -25.42 5.74
N VAL A 327 -3.25 -24.83 4.65
CA VAL A 327 -3.79 -23.59 4.07
C VAL A 327 -4.14 -23.78 2.59
N ILE A 328 -5.39 -23.53 2.23
CA ILE A 328 -5.84 -23.45 0.84
C ILE A 328 -5.85 -22.00 0.40
N ILE A 329 -5.28 -21.73 -0.77
CA ILE A 329 -5.39 -20.45 -1.45
C ILE A 329 -6.01 -20.71 -2.81
N ALA A 330 -7.17 -20.11 -3.09
CA ALA A 330 -7.99 -20.52 -4.21
C ALA A 330 -8.74 -19.38 -4.90
N THR A 331 -8.97 -19.57 -6.20
CA THR A 331 -10.04 -18.85 -6.90
C THR A 331 -11.38 -19.60 -6.72
N PRO A 332 -12.52 -18.89 -6.53
CA PRO A 332 -13.80 -19.53 -6.23
C PRO A 332 -14.19 -20.63 -7.23
N GLY A 333 -14.06 -20.37 -8.53
CA GLY A 333 -14.46 -21.32 -9.57
C GLY A 333 -13.77 -22.69 -9.48
N ARG A 334 -12.44 -22.72 -9.27
CA ARG A 334 -11.68 -23.98 -9.17
C ARG A 334 -11.94 -24.71 -7.86
N LEU A 335 -12.04 -24.00 -6.73
CA LEU A 335 -12.37 -24.66 -5.47
C LEU A 335 -13.77 -25.28 -5.53
N ARG A 336 -14.75 -24.56 -6.07
CA ARG A 336 -16.11 -25.08 -6.25
C ARG A 336 -16.15 -26.32 -7.15
N GLU A 337 -15.40 -26.34 -8.24
CA GLU A 337 -15.25 -27.52 -9.11
C GLU A 337 -14.78 -28.75 -8.31
N ILE A 338 -13.75 -28.57 -7.48
CA ILE A 338 -13.16 -29.63 -6.64
C ILE A 338 -14.14 -30.09 -5.54
N LEU A 339 -14.87 -29.16 -4.92
CA LEU A 339 -15.88 -29.48 -3.91
C LEU A 339 -17.03 -30.31 -4.49
N LYS A 340 -17.50 -29.98 -5.70
CA LYS A 340 -18.56 -30.75 -6.39
C LYS A 340 -18.14 -32.17 -6.76
N GLN A 341 -16.85 -32.40 -6.94
CA GLN A 341 -16.28 -33.73 -7.16
C GLN A 341 -16.02 -34.49 -5.84
N SER A 342 -16.45 -33.94 -4.69
CA SER A 342 -16.24 -34.48 -3.34
C SER A 342 -14.79 -34.85 -3.03
N SER A 343 -13.83 -34.15 -3.65
CA SER A 343 -12.40 -34.45 -3.51
C SER A 343 -11.78 -33.84 -2.25
N ILE A 344 -12.50 -32.95 -1.58
CA ILE A 344 -12.07 -32.27 -0.35
C ILE A 344 -13.28 -31.97 0.54
N GLN A 345 -13.06 -31.95 1.85
CA GLN A 345 -14.05 -31.51 2.83
C GLN A 345 -13.49 -30.30 3.60
N LEU A 346 -14.32 -29.29 3.85
CA LEU A 346 -13.92 -28.04 4.52
C LEU A 346 -14.32 -27.99 6.01
N HIS A 347 -14.73 -29.11 6.60
CA HIS A 347 -15.28 -29.18 7.95
C HIS A 347 -14.28 -28.81 9.07
N ASN A 348 -12.98 -28.79 8.80
CA ASN A 348 -11.93 -28.45 9.76
C ASN A 348 -11.40 -27.01 9.62
N ILE A 349 -11.95 -26.23 8.68
CA ILE A 349 -11.54 -24.84 8.50
C ILE A 349 -11.92 -24.04 9.75
N LYS A 350 -10.93 -23.40 10.38
CA LYS A 350 -11.06 -22.53 11.55
C LYS A 350 -10.98 -21.06 11.21
N ILE A 351 -10.38 -20.72 10.07
CA ILE A 351 -10.27 -19.35 9.59
C ILE A 351 -10.49 -19.29 8.08
N ALA A 352 -11.38 -18.40 7.64
CA ALA A 352 -11.68 -18.14 6.24
C ALA A 352 -11.42 -16.67 5.91
N VAL A 353 -10.73 -16.43 4.79
CA VAL A 353 -10.45 -15.08 4.28
C VAL A 353 -11.06 -14.94 2.89
N VAL A 354 -11.74 -13.83 2.64
CA VAL A 354 -12.21 -13.42 1.32
C VAL A 354 -11.56 -12.09 0.96
N ASP A 355 -10.56 -12.15 0.08
CA ASP A 355 -9.79 -10.99 -0.38
C ASP A 355 -10.39 -10.38 -1.65
N GLU A 356 -10.29 -9.06 -1.79
CA GLU A 356 -10.88 -8.26 -2.87
C GLU A 356 -12.36 -8.61 -3.17
N ILE A 357 -13.19 -8.61 -2.12
CA ILE A 357 -14.61 -8.98 -2.24
C ILE A 357 -15.40 -8.07 -3.19
N ASP A 358 -15.03 -6.80 -3.32
CA ASP A 358 -15.57 -5.87 -4.31
C ASP A 358 -15.31 -6.33 -5.74
N THR A 359 -14.08 -6.78 -6.02
CA THR A 359 -13.70 -7.37 -7.31
C THR A 359 -14.45 -8.68 -7.54
N MET A 360 -14.59 -9.54 -6.53
CA MET A 360 -15.36 -10.78 -6.65
C MET A 360 -16.81 -10.52 -7.03
N LEU A 361 -17.45 -9.50 -6.46
CA LEU A 361 -18.83 -9.11 -6.79
C LEU A 361 -18.92 -8.62 -8.23
N LYS A 362 -18.00 -7.74 -8.67
CA LYS A 362 -17.94 -7.26 -10.06
C LYS A 362 -17.76 -8.40 -11.07
N MET A 363 -17.03 -9.46 -10.70
CA MET A 363 -16.83 -10.65 -11.52
C MET A 363 -17.99 -11.67 -11.44
N GLY A 364 -19.03 -11.39 -10.66
CA GLY A 364 -20.17 -12.29 -10.50
C GLY A 364 -19.86 -13.55 -9.67
N PHE A 365 -18.81 -13.53 -8.84
CA PHE A 365 -18.44 -14.66 -7.99
C PHE A 365 -19.22 -14.76 -6.68
N GLN A 366 -20.10 -13.79 -6.38
CA GLN A 366 -20.86 -13.75 -5.13
C GLN A 366 -21.52 -15.10 -4.77
N GLN A 367 -22.29 -15.69 -5.68
CA GLN A 367 -22.95 -16.97 -5.41
C GLN A 367 -21.95 -18.12 -5.19
N GLN A 368 -20.84 -18.13 -5.92
CA GLN A 368 -19.81 -19.16 -5.78
C GLN A 368 -19.11 -19.06 -4.42
N VAL A 369 -18.88 -17.84 -3.93
CA VAL A 369 -18.31 -17.59 -2.60
C VAL A 369 -19.27 -18.06 -1.52
N LEU A 370 -20.55 -17.69 -1.60
CA LEU A 370 -21.57 -18.14 -0.65
C LEU A 370 -21.64 -19.68 -0.58
N GLU A 371 -21.75 -20.35 -1.74
CA GLU A 371 -21.77 -21.82 -1.83
C GLU A 371 -20.52 -22.46 -1.17
N ILE A 372 -19.34 -21.85 -1.32
CA ILE A 372 -18.12 -22.36 -0.67
C ILE A 372 -18.16 -22.17 0.84
N LEU A 373 -18.56 -20.99 1.32
CA LEU A 373 -18.58 -20.66 2.74
C LEU A 373 -19.66 -21.47 3.49
N GLU A 374 -20.77 -21.85 2.83
CA GLU A 374 -21.78 -22.76 3.38
C GLU A 374 -21.23 -24.17 3.71
N ASN A 375 -20.10 -24.56 3.12
CA ASN A 375 -19.44 -25.84 3.39
C ASN A 375 -18.44 -25.78 4.57
N ILE A 376 -18.27 -24.61 5.19
CA ILE A 376 -17.39 -24.36 6.34
C ILE A 376 -18.22 -24.49 7.63
N PRO A 377 -17.67 -25.03 8.73
CA PRO A 377 -18.39 -25.11 10.01
C PRO A 377 -18.79 -23.72 10.52
N ASN A 378 -19.92 -23.59 11.22
CA ASN A 378 -20.36 -22.30 11.77
C ASN A 378 -19.38 -21.68 12.80
N ASP A 379 -18.60 -22.53 13.48
CA ASP A 379 -17.56 -22.12 14.44
C ASP A 379 -16.22 -21.91 13.71
N HIS A 380 -16.11 -20.78 13.02
CA HIS A 380 -14.88 -20.33 12.36
C HIS A 380 -14.79 -18.81 12.43
N GLN A 381 -13.57 -18.29 12.30
CA GLN A 381 -13.32 -16.87 12.11
C GLN A 381 -13.40 -16.52 10.62
N SER A 382 -14.10 -15.44 10.27
CA SER A 382 -14.17 -14.92 8.91
C SER A 382 -13.59 -13.51 8.78
N ILE A 383 -12.74 -13.32 7.76
CA ILE A 383 -12.09 -12.05 7.44
C ILE A 383 -12.45 -11.65 6.01
N LEU A 384 -13.15 -10.53 5.85
CA LEU A 384 -13.45 -9.93 4.56
C LEU A 384 -12.57 -8.72 4.32
N VAL A 385 -11.91 -8.68 3.17
CA VAL A 385 -10.93 -7.63 2.83
C VAL A 385 -11.31 -6.99 1.50
N SER A 386 -11.32 -5.66 1.46
CA SER A 386 -11.62 -4.91 0.24
C SER A 386 -10.84 -3.60 0.16
N ALA A 387 -10.74 -3.04 -1.05
CA ALA A 387 -10.34 -1.65 -1.25
C ALA A 387 -11.52 -0.68 -1.14
N THR A 388 -12.75 -1.15 -1.35
CA THR A 388 -13.95 -0.31 -1.38
C THR A 388 -15.06 -0.90 -0.52
N MET A 389 -15.99 -0.07 -0.03
CA MET A 389 -17.10 -0.54 0.81
C MET A 389 -18.45 0.01 0.34
N PRO A 390 -18.93 -0.38 -0.86
CA PRO A 390 -20.31 -0.12 -1.27
C PRO A 390 -21.31 -0.91 -0.41
N LEU A 391 -22.56 -0.42 -0.37
CA LEU A 391 -23.66 -1.03 0.39
C LEU A 391 -23.87 -2.53 0.12
N SER A 392 -23.60 -2.99 -1.10
CA SER A 392 -23.71 -4.41 -1.46
C SER A 392 -22.73 -5.30 -0.69
N ILE A 393 -21.52 -4.80 -0.40
CA ILE A 393 -20.52 -5.51 0.40
C ILE A 393 -20.89 -5.44 1.87
N GLU A 394 -21.40 -4.32 2.37
CA GLU A 394 -21.88 -4.22 3.75
C GLU A 394 -23.01 -5.23 4.03
N GLN A 395 -23.96 -5.35 3.10
CA GLN A 395 -25.02 -6.34 3.16
C GLN A 395 -24.48 -7.77 3.13
N LEU A 396 -23.50 -8.05 2.28
CA LEU A 396 -22.87 -9.37 2.21
C LEU A 396 -22.11 -9.69 3.50
N ALA A 397 -21.35 -8.75 4.03
CA ALA A 397 -20.63 -8.89 5.29
C ALA A 397 -21.58 -9.17 6.46
N SER A 398 -22.73 -8.49 6.53
CA SER A 398 -23.74 -8.73 7.56
C SER A 398 -24.35 -10.15 7.54
N ARG A 399 -24.30 -10.83 6.39
CA ARG A 399 -24.77 -12.21 6.24
C ARG A 399 -23.71 -13.24 6.56
N LEU A 400 -22.45 -12.90 6.31
CA LEU A 400 -21.31 -13.83 6.42
C LEU A 400 -20.63 -13.80 7.79
N LEU A 401 -20.72 -12.68 8.51
CA LEU A 401 -19.93 -12.44 9.72
C LEU A 401 -20.79 -12.36 10.98
N GLN A 402 -20.20 -12.73 12.10
CA GLN A 402 -20.80 -12.67 13.43
C GLN A 402 -20.09 -11.62 14.30
N ASN A 403 -20.81 -10.57 14.70
CA ASN A 403 -20.28 -9.45 15.51
C ASN A 403 -18.89 -8.94 15.04
N PRO A 404 -18.75 -8.59 13.75
CA PRO A 404 -17.45 -8.26 13.18
C PRO A 404 -16.93 -6.92 13.67
N VAL A 405 -15.60 -6.81 13.73
CA VAL A 405 -14.90 -5.54 13.85
C VAL A 405 -14.71 -4.97 12.44
N LYS A 406 -15.22 -3.75 12.19
CA LYS A 406 -14.96 -3.06 10.93
C LYS A 406 -13.75 -2.14 11.10
N ILE A 407 -12.76 -2.31 10.23
CA ILE A 407 -11.53 -1.53 10.23
C ILE A 407 -11.44 -0.81 8.89
N THR A 408 -11.38 0.51 8.92
CA THR A 408 -11.19 1.35 7.74
C THR A 408 -9.89 2.12 7.89
N VAL A 409 -9.02 2.08 6.89
CA VAL A 409 -7.79 2.87 6.85
C VAL A 409 -7.80 3.78 5.63
N GLY A 410 -7.64 5.07 5.86
CA GLY A 410 -7.77 6.12 4.84
C GLY A 410 -9.19 6.67 4.72
N GLU A 411 -9.39 7.59 3.78
CA GLU A 411 -10.71 8.18 3.54
C GLU A 411 -11.58 7.25 2.70
N LYS A 412 -12.84 7.08 3.13
CA LYS A 412 -13.82 6.24 2.42
C LYS A 412 -14.00 6.78 0.99
N ASN A 413 -13.76 5.92 0.00
CA ASN A 413 -14.03 6.17 -1.42
C ASN A 413 -13.12 7.21 -2.13
N LEU A 414 -11.96 7.58 -1.56
CA LEU A 414 -10.96 8.38 -2.28
C LEU A 414 -9.83 7.50 -2.85
N PRO A 415 -9.37 7.75 -4.10
CA PRO A 415 -8.19 7.10 -4.64
C PRO A 415 -6.92 7.57 -3.90
N CYS A 416 -5.91 6.69 -3.85
CA CYS A 416 -4.63 6.93 -3.17
C CYS A 416 -4.01 8.30 -3.51
N SER A 417 -3.72 9.10 -2.48
CA SER A 417 -3.16 10.45 -2.58
C SER A 417 -1.79 10.50 -3.28
N ASN A 418 -1.07 9.38 -3.30
CA ASN A 418 0.27 9.29 -3.91
C ASN A 418 0.23 9.14 -5.44
N ILE A 419 -0.96 9.14 -6.05
CA ILE A 419 -1.14 8.99 -7.49
C ILE A 419 -1.54 10.33 -8.11
N ARG A 420 -0.67 10.93 -8.93
CA ARG A 420 -1.01 12.08 -9.76
C ARG A 420 -1.95 11.63 -10.88
N GLN A 421 -3.19 12.14 -10.86
CA GLN A 421 -4.21 11.82 -11.85
C GLN A 421 -4.34 12.95 -12.86
N ILE A 422 -4.30 12.63 -14.16
CA ILE A 422 -4.45 13.58 -15.27
C ILE A 422 -5.57 13.07 -16.17
N ILE A 423 -6.61 13.88 -16.36
CA ILE A 423 -7.75 13.57 -17.22
C ILE A 423 -7.58 14.33 -18.54
N LEU A 424 -7.57 13.61 -19.66
CA LEU A 424 -7.49 14.18 -21.00
C LEU A 424 -8.80 13.90 -21.75
N TRP A 425 -9.52 14.96 -22.10
CA TRP A 425 -10.75 14.87 -22.89
C TRP A 425 -10.38 14.76 -24.38
N ILE A 426 -10.64 13.59 -24.98
CA ILE A 426 -10.22 13.26 -26.34
C ILE A 426 -11.30 12.40 -27.02
N GLU A 427 -11.54 12.64 -28.30
CA GLU A 427 -12.41 11.79 -29.13
C GLU A 427 -11.83 10.39 -29.34
N GLU A 428 -12.69 9.36 -29.44
CA GLU A 428 -12.30 7.95 -29.58
C GLU A 428 -11.24 7.70 -30.68
N PRO A 429 -11.38 8.24 -31.91
CA PRO A 429 -10.40 8.00 -32.98
C PRO A 429 -9.01 8.57 -32.67
N SER A 430 -8.96 9.61 -31.83
CA SER A 430 -7.73 10.34 -31.50
C SER A 430 -6.96 9.72 -30.33
N LYS A 431 -7.58 8.83 -29.54
CA LYS A 431 -6.94 8.17 -28.38
C LYS A 431 -5.65 7.44 -28.75
N LYS A 432 -5.65 6.68 -29.85
CA LYS A 432 -4.47 5.92 -30.30
C LYS A 432 -3.29 6.83 -30.65
N LYS A 433 -3.57 7.91 -31.38
CA LYS A 433 -2.55 8.92 -31.74
C LYS A 433 -1.99 9.57 -30.47
N LYS A 434 -2.85 9.98 -29.53
CA LYS A 434 -2.41 10.57 -28.26
C LYS A 434 -1.56 9.62 -27.44
N LEU A 435 -1.93 8.34 -27.35
CA LEU A 435 -1.13 7.35 -26.64
C LEU A 435 0.28 7.26 -27.22
N PHE A 436 0.43 7.25 -28.55
CA PHE A 436 1.76 7.23 -29.17
C PHE A 436 2.56 8.51 -28.90
N GLU A 437 1.91 9.67 -28.86
CA GLU A 437 2.56 10.92 -28.44
C GLU A 437 3.07 10.81 -27.00
N ILE A 438 2.28 10.26 -26.07
CA ILE A 438 2.68 10.06 -24.67
C ILE A 438 3.84 9.07 -24.57
N LEU A 439 3.80 7.95 -25.32
CA LEU A 439 4.83 6.92 -25.29
C LEU A 439 6.15 7.37 -25.93
N ASN A 440 6.11 8.27 -26.92
CA ASN A 440 7.31 8.82 -27.57
C ASN A 440 7.94 9.98 -26.78
N ASP A 441 7.20 10.63 -25.90
CA ASP A 441 7.72 11.72 -25.07
C ASP A 441 8.50 11.18 -23.87
N LYS A 442 9.82 11.34 -23.88
CA LYS A 442 10.72 10.93 -22.79
C LYS A 442 10.42 11.58 -21.43
N LYS A 443 9.67 12.68 -21.40
CA LYS A 443 9.23 13.33 -20.15
C LYS A 443 8.05 12.60 -19.52
N LEU A 444 7.18 12.02 -20.34
CA LEU A 444 5.93 11.37 -19.91
C LEU A 444 6.08 9.85 -19.82
N PHE A 445 6.88 9.25 -20.69
CA PHE A 445 7.14 7.82 -20.72
C PHE A 445 8.40 7.47 -19.93
N LYS A 446 8.20 6.74 -18.83
CA LYS A 446 9.27 6.05 -18.11
C LYS A 446 8.86 4.59 -17.96
N PRO A 447 9.54 3.65 -18.63
CA PRO A 447 9.25 2.24 -18.42
C PRO A 447 9.58 1.85 -16.97
N PRO A 448 8.78 0.97 -16.35
CA PRO A 448 7.64 0.26 -16.95
C PRO A 448 6.32 1.06 -16.92
N VAL A 449 5.46 0.85 -17.93
CA VAL A 449 4.13 1.49 -18.04
C VAL A 449 3.06 0.44 -18.26
N LEU A 450 1.93 0.58 -17.56
CA LEU A 450 0.74 -0.25 -17.72
C LEU A 450 -0.36 0.55 -18.44
N VAL A 451 -0.88 0.00 -19.53
CA VAL A 451 -1.98 0.60 -20.31
C VAL A 451 -3.21 -0.29 -20.19
N PHE A 452 -4.28 0.23 -19.59
CA PHE A 452 -5.56 -0.45 -19.52
C PHE A 452 -6.40 -0.16 -20.77
N VAL A 453 -7.03 -1.21 -21.29
CA VAL A 453 -7.96 -1.14 -22.42
C VAL A 453 -9.21 -1.94 -22.10
N GLU A 454 -10.32 -1.58 -22.74
CA GLU A 454 -11.63 -2.15 -22.44
C GLU A 454 -11.81 -3.58 -22.96
N CYS A 455 -11.30 -3.89 -24.16
CA CYS A 455 -11.52 -5.17 -24.81
C CYS A 455 -10.24 -5.99 -25.00
N LYS A 456 -10.38 -7.33 -24.87
CA LYS A 456 -9.26 -8.28 -24.96
C LYS A 456 -8.53 -8.22 -26.31
N LEU A 457 -9.30 -8.26 -27.40
CA LEU A 457 -8.77 -8.11 -28.76
C LEU A 457 -8.06 -6.77 -28.96
N GLY A 458 -8.61 -5.70 -28.36
CA GLY A 458 -7.98 -4.37 -28.39
C GLY A 458 -6.61 -4.36 -27.72
N ALA A 459 -6.41 -5.13 -26.65
CA ALA A 459 -5.11 -5.24 -25.98
C ALA A 459 -4.03 -5.82 -26.92
N ASP A 460 -4.34 -6.90 -27.63
CA ASP A 460 -3.42 -7.51 -28.60
C ASP A 460 -3.13 -6.58 -29.77
N LEU A 461 -4.18 -5.99 -30.37
CA LEU A 461 -4.04 -5.08 -31.49
C LEU A 461 -3.24 -3.83 -31.11
N LEU A 462 -3.47 -3.28 -29.92
CA LEU A 462 -2.75 -2.12 -29.42
C LEU A 462 -1.29 -2.45 -29.13
N SER A 463 -1.01 -3.55 -28.43
CA SER A 463 0.36 -4.00 -28.14
C SER A 463 1.15 -4.19 -29.44
N ASN A 464 0.58 -4.86 -30.43
CA ASN A 464 1.22 -5.05 -31.73
C ASN A 464 1.47 -3.72 -32.45
N ALA A 465 0.51 -2.79 -32.39
CA ALA A 465 0.65 -1.48 -33.00
C ALA A 465 1.73 -0.63 -32.32
N VAL A 466 1.80 -0.63 -30.99
CA VAL A 466 2.84 0.08 -30.23
C VAL A 466 4.21 -0.47 -30.61
N ASN A 467 4.41 -1.78 -30.53
CA ASN A 467 5.68 -2.41 -30.90
C ASN A 467 6.09 -2.08 -32.34
N LYS A 468 5.17 -2.20 -33.30
CA LYS A 468 5.46 -1.93 -34.72
C LYS A 468 5.82 -0.47 -35.01
N ILE A 469 5.18 0.49 -34.34
CA ILE A 469 5.33 1.92 -34.65
C ILE A 469 6.46 2.57 -33.85
N THR A 470 6.57 2.21 -32.56
CA THR A 470 7.51 2.85 -31.63
C THR A 470 8.78 2.03 -31.41
N GLY A 471 8.77 0.74 -31.76
CA GLY A 471 9.85 -0.19 -31.43
C GLY A 471 9.94 -0.57 -29.95
N LEU A 472 9.00 -0.09 -29.11
CA LEU A 472 8.96 -0.40 -27.68
C LEU A 472 8.59 -1.87 -27.46
N GLN A 473 9.26 -2.51 -26.50
CA GLN A 473 8.89 -3.84 -26.05
C GLN A 473 7.57 -3.77 -25.26
N THR A 474 6.49 -4.25 -25.88
CA THR A 474 5.16 -4.28 -25.27
C THR A 474 4.57 -5.68 -25.35
N THR A 475 3.86 -6.05 -24.28
CA THR A 475 3.13 -7.32 -24.20
C THR A 475 1.72 -7.06 -23.68
N SER A 476 0.73 -7.72 -24.27
CA SER A 476 -0.67 -7.67 -23.82
C SER A 476 -0.93 -8.74 -22.75
N MET A 477 -1.84 -8.46 -21.81
CA MET A 477 -2.31 -9.43 -20.82
C MET A 477 -3.83 -9.38 -20.68
N HIS A 478 -4.51 -10.51 -20.89
CA HIS A 478 -5.95 -10.64 -20.72
C HIS A 478 -6.34 -12.10 -20.43
N ALA A 479 -7.63 -12.33 -20.13
CA ALA A 479 -8.14 -13.63 -19.67
C ALA A 479 -8.06 -14.78 -20.71
N ASP A 480 -8.05 -14.46 -22.00
CA ASP A 480 -7.98 -15.48 -23.07
C ASP A 480 -6.54 -15.96 -23.33
N LYS A 481 -5.51 -15.30 -22.76
CA LYS A 481 -4.13 -15.79 -22.85
C LYS A 481 -3.92 -17.02 -21.96
N PRO A 482 -3.09 -17.98 -22.40
CA PRO A 482 -2.68 -19.11 -21.57
C PRO A 482 -2.11 -18.66 -20.22
N GLN A 483 -2.39 -19.44 -19.16
CA GLN A 483 -1.93 -19.08 -17.81
C GLN A 483 -0.40 -19.02 -17.69
N SER A 484 0.32 -19.87 -18.44
CA SER A 484 1.78 -19.85 -18.52
C SER A 484 2.32 -18.53 -19.06
N GLU A 485 1.71 -17.99 -20.11
CA GLU A 485 2.06 -16.71 -20.71
C GLU A 485 1.79 -15.55 -19.74
N ARG A 486 0.61 -15.53 -19.11
CA ARG A 486 0.26 -14.50 -18.10
C ARG A 486 1.24 -14.48 -16.93
N THR A 487 1.64 -15.66 -16.46
CA THR A 487 2.63 -15.80 -15.38
C THR A 487 4.01 -15.28 -15.81
N ALA A 488 4.44 -15.59 -17.04
CA ALA A 488 5.71 -15.08 -17.57
C ALA A 488 5.71 -13.55 -17.71
N ILE A 489 4.62 -12.96 -18.20
CA ILE A 489 4.45 -11.50 -18.31
C ILE A 489 4.58 -10.84 -16.93
N LEU A 490 3.90 -11.37 -15.92
CA LEU A 490 3.97 -10.82 -14.57
C LEU A 490 5.36 -10.93 -13.95
N GLN A 491 6.10 -12.00 -14.22
CA GLN A 491 7.48 -12.14 -13.77
C GLN A 491 8.38 -11.05 -14.37
N VAL A 492 8.22 -10.76 -15.67
CA VAL A 492 8.93 -9.68 -16.34
C VAL A 492 8.55 -8.33 -15.74
N CYS A 493 7.25 -8.06 -15.57
CA CYS A 493 6.76 -6.82 -14.96
C CYS A 493 7.35 -6.59 -13.57
N LYS A 494 7.39 -7.64 -12.73
CA LYS A 494 7.97 -7.58 -11.39
C LYS A 494 9.47 -7.29 -11.41
N HIS A 495 10.22 -7.85 -12.37
CA HIS A 495 11.64 -7.55 -12.53
C HIS A 495 11.89 -6.08 -12.91
N LEU A 496 10.93 -5.48 -13.62
CA LEU A 496 10.96 -4.08 -14.02
C LEU A 496 10.42 -3.12 -12.94
N GLY A 497 9.92 -3.64 -11.81
CA GLY A 497 9.41 -2.83 -10.70
C GLY A 497 7.93 -2.41 -10.80
N LEU A 498 7.11 -3.12 -11.59
CA LEU A 498 5.64 -3.00 -11.56
C LEU A 498 4.99 -3.84 -10.45
#